data_AF-A0A662BTB9-F1
#
_entry.id   AF-A0A662BTB9-F1
#
_cell.length_a   1.000
_cell.length_b   1.000
_cell.length_c   1.000
_cell.angle_alpha   90.00
_cell.angle_beta   90.00
_cell.angle_gamma   90.00
#
_symmetry.space_group_name_H-M   'P 1'
#
loop_
_entity.id
_entity.type
_entity.pdbx_description
1 polymer ?
#
loop_
_entity_poly.entity_id
_entity_poly.type
_entity_poly.pdbx_seq_one_letter_code
_entity_poly.pdbx_strand_id
1 'polypeptide(L)' 'MNKDYIIPNEWSIVEEGFHKENITASESIFSLGNGAMGQRAN' A
#
# COMPACT_ATOMS: atom_id res chain seq x y z
N MET A 1 4.46 -12.51 -9.51
CA MET A 1 5.31 -12.14 -8.36
C MET A 1 4.38 -11.66 -7.27
N ASN A 2 3.90 -12.58 -6.45
CA ASN A 2 3.00 -12.25 -5.35
C ASN A 2 3.88 -11.66 -4.24
N LYS A 3 3.56 -10.46 -3.78
CA LYS A 3 4.30 -9.81 -2.71
C LYS A 3 3.70 -10.33 -1.40
N ASP A 4 4.32 -11.35 -0.82
CA ASP A 4 3.80 -12.10 0.34
C ASP A 4 3.76 -11.30 1.67
N TYR A 5 4.05 -9.99 1.65
CA TYR A 5 4.05 -9.13 2.84
C TYR A 5 2.75 -8.36 3.06
N ILE A 6 1.84 -8.40 2.08
CA ILE A 6 0.51 -7.78 2.23
C ILE A 6 -0.43 -8.80 2.88
N ILE A 7 -0.94 -8.44 4.06
CA ILE A 7 -1.89 -9.23 4.83
C ILE A 7 -3.30 -8.76 4.45
N PRO A 8 -4.10 -9.59 3.77
CA PRO A 8 -5.47 -9.24 3.44
C PRO A 8 -6.36 -9.27 4.70
N ASN A 9 -7.19 -8.25 4.85
CA ASN A 9 -8.29 -8.20 5.80
C ASN A 9 -9.58 -7.87 5.02
N GLU A 10 -10.75 -8.26 5.53
CA GLU A 10 -12.02 -8.18 4.79
C GLU A 10 -12.30 -6.79 4.19
N TRP A 11 -11.87 -5.73 4.88
CA TRP A 11 -12.07 -4.34 4.44
C TRP A 11 -10.79 -3.50 4.43
N SER A 12 -9.64 -4.13 4.65
CA SER A 12 -8.38 -3.42 4.81
C SER A 12 -7.24 -4.17 4.12
N ILE A 13 -6.29 -3.40 3.61
CA ILE A 13 -4.98 -3.90 3.20
C ILE A 13 -4.04 -3.59 4.36
N VAL A 14 -3.30 -4.58 4.86
CA VAL A 14 -2.39 -4.41 6.01
C VAL A 14 -0.97 -4.79 5.59
N GLU A 15 -0.01 -3.95 5.95
CA GLU A 15 1.43 -4.25 5.90
C GLU A 15 1.96 -4.13 7.33
N GLU A 16 2.62 -5.16 7.84
CA GLU A 16 3.22 -5.15 9.17
C GLU A 16 4.72 -4.83 9.09
N GLY A 17 5.17 -3.88 9.91
CA GLY A 17 6.56 -3.43 9.90
C GLY A 17 6.88 -2.44 8.77
N PHE A 18 8.14 -2.02 8.70
CA PHE A 18 8.63 -1.10 7.68
C PHE A 18 9.72 -1.76 6.85
N HIS A 19 9.42 -1.96 5.56
CA HIS A 19 10.32 -2.61 4.61
C HIS A 19 10.80 -1.59 3.57
N LYS A 20 12.05 -1.12 3.72
CA LYS A 20 12.62 -0.06 2.88
C LYS A 20 12.64 -0.43 1.39
N GLU A 21 12.86 -1.69 1.11
CA GLU A 21 12.84 -2.32 -0.22
C GLU A 21 11.46 -2.25 -0.91
N ASN A 22 10.38 -2.10 -0.13
CA ASN A 22 9.02 -2.10 -0.62
C ASN A 22 8.39 -0.71 -0.72
N ILE A 23 9.04 0.35 -0.23
CA ILE A 23 8.51 1.73 -0.15
C ILE A 23 7.74 2.14 -1.42
N THR A 24 8.38 2.05 -2.59
CA THR A 24 7.75 2.51 -3.84
C THR A 24 6.47 1.73 -4.17
N ALA A 25 6.44 0.44 -3.85
CA ALA A 25 5.26 -0.39 -4.07
C ALA A 25 4.18 -0.08 -3.03
N SER A 26 4.55 0.03 -1.74
CA SER A 26 3.62 0.32 -0.65
C SER A 26 2.98 1.70 -0.82
N GLU A 27 3.76 2.74 -1.14
CA GLU A 27 3.26 4.09 -1.47
C GLU A 27 2.17 4.07 -2.56
N SER A 28 2.33 3.19 -3.57
CA SER A 28 1.37 3.04 -4.66
C SER A 28 0.15 2.19 -4.27
N ILE A 29 0.33 1.12 -3.50
CA ILE A 29 -0.76 0.25 -3.03
C ILE A 29 -1.69 1.00 -2.06
N PHE A 30 -1.11 1.80 -1.16
CA PHE A 30 -1.84 2.57 -0.15
C PHE A 30 -2.25 3.98 -0.61
N SER A 31 -2.12 4.26 -1.91
CA SER A 31 -2.54 5.56 -2.47
C SER A 31 -4.03 5.81 -2.25
N LEU A 32 -4.39 7.08 -1.99
CA LEU A 32 -5.78 7.52 -1.83
C LEU A 32 -6.16 8.50 -2.95
N GLY A 33 -7.44 8.49 -3.33
CA GLY A 33 -7.96 9.43 -4.31
C GLY A 33 -9.48 9.53 -4.28
N ASN A 34 -10.00 10.66 -4.77
CA ASN A 34 -11.43 10.96 -4.83
C ASN A 34 -11.94 11.23 -6.26
N GLY A 35 -11.13 10.90 -7.27
CA GLY A 35 -11.43 11.13 -8.68
C GLY A 35 -11.05 12.51 -9.23
N ALA A 36 -10.92 13.53 -8.38
CA ALA A 36 -10.40 14.84 -8.75
C ALA A 36 -8.92 15.01 -8.40
N MET A 37 -8.50 14.41 -7.28
CA MET A 37 -7.12 14.38 -6.82
C MET A 37 -6.77 13.00 -6.26
N GLY A 38 -5.48 12.71 -6.23
CA GLY A 38 -4.93 11.54 -5.56
C GLY A 38 -3.55 11.84 -5.00
N GLN A 39 -3.19 11.13 -3.94
CA GLN A 39 -1.88 11.21 -3.30
C GLN A 39 -1.36 9.80 -3.06
N ARG A 40 -0.06 9.62 -3.30
CA ARG A 40 0.65 8.40 -2.88
C ARG A 40 0.80 8.42 -1.36
N ALA A 41 0.89 7.24 -0.74
CA ALA A 41 1.08 7.13 0.70
C ALA A 41 2.55 7.31 1.09
N ASN A 42 3.08 8.53 0.88
CA ASN A 42 4.46 8.92 1.17
C ASN A 42 4.64 9.50 2.58
#